data_AF-A0A2U0AI34-F1
#
_entry.id   AF-A0A2U0AI34-F1
#
_cell.length_a   1.000
_cell.length_b   1.000
_cell.length_c   1.000
_cell.angle_alpha   90.00
_cell.angle_beta   90.00
_cell.angle_gamma   90.00
#
_symmetry.space_group_name_H-M   'P 1'
#
loop_
_entity.id
_entity.type
_entity.pdbx_description
1 polymer ?
#
loop_
_entity_poly.entity_id
_entity_poly.type
_entity_poly.pdbx_seq_one_letter_code
_entity_poly.pdbx_strand_id
1 'polypeptide(L)'
;VMGYFNITMDTSSVMVAAIALGICVDHSMHFMVRYQRIIKQGKQGKQQQEAQLQTLHQESLPIFTTAMALTLGFATLAFSTFPPVAQFGLLSAMVMLLALIGIFFVTPLLLRLTANRESRPFLSDIIKQRHFAKAD
;
A
#
# COMPACT_ATOMS: atom_id res chain seq x y z
N VAL A 1 -17.27 -4.82 -11.29
CA VAL A 1 -18.15 -3.62 -11.41
C VAL A 1 -18.42 -3.31 -12.88
N MET A 2 -17.45 -2.92 -13.71
CA MET A 2 -17.70 -2.57 -15.12
C MET A 2 -18.36 -3.68 -15.96
N GLY A 3 -17.97 -4.94 -15.79
CA GLY A 3 -18.62 -6.07 -16.47
C GLY A 3 -20.03 -6.41 -15.96
N TYR A 4 -20.39 -5.99 -14.75
CA TYR A 4 -21.74 -6.17 -14.20
C TYR A 4 -22.70 -5.05 -14.60
N PHE A 5 -22.16 -3.86 -14.90
CA PHE A 5 -22.94 -2.66 -15.27
C PHE A 5 -22.91 -2.31 -16.77
N ASN A 6 -22.34 -3.17 -17.62
CA ASN A 6 -22.33 -3.00 -19.09
C ASN A 6 -21.75 -1.64 -19.55
N ILE A 7 -20.69 -1.18 -18.88
CA ILE A 7 -20.03 0.11 -19.20
C ILE A 7 -19.09 -0.12 -20.38
N THR A 8 -19.28 0.62 -21.49
CA THR A 8 -18.40 0.58 -22.67
C THR A 8 -16.98 1.04 -22.31
N MET A 9 -15.98 0.21 -22.62
CA MET A 9 -14.57 0.56 -22.44
C MET A 9 -14.20 1.65 -23.45
N ASP A 10 -14.10 2.88 -22.96
CA ASP A 10 -13.69 4.04 -23.74
C ASP A 10 -12.25 4.44 -23.39
N THR A 11 -11.62 5.30 -24.19
CA THR A 11 -10.21 5.71 -24.01
C THR A 11 -9.94 6.28 -22.60
N SER A 12 -10.94 6.93 -22.00
CA SER A 12 -10.91 7.42 -20.62
C SER A 12 -10.72 6.31 -19.57
N SER A 13 -11.29 5.12 -19.79
CA SER A 13 -11.20 3.99 -18.85
C SER A 13 -9.79 3.39 -18.78
N VAL A 14 -9.11 3.31 -19.93
CA VAL A 14 -7.71 2.83 -20.00
C VAL A 14 -6.78 3.81 -19.30
N MET A 15 -7.01 5.12 -19.47
CA MET A 15 -6.24 6.16 -18.77
C MET A 15 -6.42 6.08 -17.25
N VAL A 16 -7.65 5.91 -16.77
CA VAL A 16 -7.92 5.75 -15.34
C VAL A 16 -7.25 4.50 -14.78
N ALA A 17 -7.26 3.38 -15.52
CA ALA A 17 -6.59 2.14 -15.10
C ALA A 17 -5.07 2.30 -14.96
N ALA A 18 -4.41 2.95 -15.93
CA ALA A 18 -2.98 3.20 -15.89
C ALA A 18 -2.57 4.06 -14.68
N ILE A 19 -3.35 5.11 -14.39
CA ILE A 19 -3.08 6.00 -13.27
C ILE A 19 -3.36 5.33 -11.93
N ALA A 20 -4.47 4.58 -11.83
CA ALA A 20 -4.77 3.80 -10.63
C ALA A 20 -3.62 2.85 -10.26
N LEU A 21 -3.02 2.18 -11.26
CA LEU A 21 -1.84 1.34 -11.04
C LEU A 21 -0.62 2.15 -10.57
N GLY A 22 -0.33 3.28 -11.22
CA GLY A 22 0.80 4.14 -10.83
C GLY A 22 0.70 4.62 -9.39
N ILE A 23 -0.47 5.11 -8.98
CA ILE A 23 -0.76 5.59 -7.62
C ILE A 23 -0.65 4.44 -6.61
N CYS A 24 -1.24 3.29 -6.91
CA CYS A 24 -1.18 2.13 -6.00
C CYS A 24 0.25 1.67 -5.74
N VAL A 25 1.10 1.66 -6.78
CA VAL A 25 2.51 1.28 -6.65
C VAL A 25 3.28 2.33 -5.84
N ASP A 26 3.07 3.62 -6.10
CA ASP A 26 3.72 4.72 -5.37
C ASP A 26 3.43 4.66 -3.86
N HIS A 27 2.14 4.61 -3.48
CA HIS A 27 1.75 4.57 -2.08
C HIS A 27 2.25 3.31 -1.35
N SER A 28 2.24 2.17 -2.05
CA SER A 28 2.80 0.92 -1.50
C SER A 28 4.31 1.00 -1.31
N MET A 29 5.02 1.64 -2.25
CA MET A 29 6.47 1.83 -2.18
C MET A 29 6.85 2.73 -1.01
N HIS A 30 6.17 3.85 -0.83
CA HIS A 30 6.43 4.79 0.28
C HIS A 30 6.30 4.09 1.64
N PHE A 31 5.22 3.32 1.81
CA PHE A 31 4.99 2.53 3.01
C PHE A 31 6.08 1.46 3.24
N MET A 32 6.40 0.69 2.20
CA MET A 32 7.36 -0.43 2.29
C MET A 32 8.78 0.06 2.61
N VAL A 33 9.23 1.16 1.98
CA VAL A 33 10.56 1.74 2.23
C VAL A 33 10.67 2.18 3.69
N ARG A 34 9.64 2.83 4.25
CA ARG A 34 9.66 3.22 5.66
C ARG A 34 9.63 2.00 6.58
N TYR A 35 8.77 1.02 6.31
CA TYR A 35 8.71 -0.21 7.09
C TYR A 35 10.08 -0.91 7.17
N GLN A 36 10.75 -1.04 6.02
CA GLN A 36 12.11 -1.60 5.96
C GLN A 36 13.12 -0.76 6.74
N ARG A 37 13.01 0.58 6.68
CA ARG A 37 13.89 1.48 7.44
C ARG A 37 13.70 1.32 8.94
N ILE A 38 12.45 1.22 9.41
CA ILE A 38 12.12 1.02 10.83
C ILE A 38 12.62 -0.35 11.32
N ILE A 39 12.48 -1.41 10.52
CA ILE A 39 13.04 -2.73 10.87
C ILE A 39 14.57 -2.66 10.95
N LYS A 40 15.24 -2.03 9.97
CA LYS A 40 16.71 -1.92 9.96
C LYS A 40 17.27 -1.07 11.11
N GLN A 41 16.51 -0.07 11.56
CA GLN A 41 16.88 0.81 12.68
C GLN A 41 16.52 0.21 14.05
N GLY A 42 15.50 -0.66 14.10
CA GLY A 42 15.17 -1.44 15.28
C GLY A 42 16.22 -2.51 15.52
N LYS A 43 17.01 -2.37 16.59
CA LYS A 43 17.88 -3.44 17.10
C LYS A 43 17.07 -4.74 17.15
N GLN A 44 17.66 -5.82 16.61
CA GLN A 44 17.16 -7.19 16.61
C GLN A 44 16.32 -7.47 17.87
N GLY A 45 14.99 -7.51 17.77
CA GLY A 45 14.12 -7.85 18.91
C GLY A 45 12.84 -7.03 19.11
N LYS A 46 12.64 -5.88 18.44
CA LYS A 46 11.30 -5.24 18.47
C LYS A 46 10.29 -6.15 17.76
N GLN A 47 9.21 -6.53 18.46
CA GLN A 47 8.13 -7.31 17.88
C GLN A 47 7.66 -6.66 16.58
N GLN A 48 7.54 -7.43 15.49
CA GLN A 48 7.10 -6.93 14.17
C GLN A 48 5.83 -6.07 14.24
N GLN A 49 4.96 -6.33 15.22
CA GLN A 49 3.76 -5.54 15.49
C GLN A 49 4.05 -4.10 15.94
N GLU A 50 5.08 -3.89 16.76
CA GLU A 50 5.47 -2.55 17.23
C GLU A 50 6.09 -1.74 16.08
N ALA A 51 6.88 -2.38 15.23
CA ALA A 51 7.42 -1.75 14.02
C ALA A 51 6.32 -1.38 13.03
N GLN A 52 5.28 -2.21 12.87
CA GLN A 52 4.10 -1.90 12.04
C GLN A 52 3.34 -0.69 12.58
N LEU A 53 3.06 -0.64 13.89
CA LEU A 53 2.39 0.50 14.54
C LEU A 53 3.20 1.80 14.41
N GLN A 54 4.52 1.74 14.61
CA GLN A 54 5.40 2.89 14.43
C GLN A 54 5.43 3.36 12.97
N THR A 55 5.41 2.44 12.01
CA THR A 55 5.34 2.78 10.59
C THR A 55 4.02 3.47 10.26
N LEU A 56 2.88 2.91 10.70
CA LEU A 56 1.57 3.52 10.50
C LEU A 56 1.50 4.94 11.07
N HIS A 57 2.01 5.15 12.29
CA HIS A 57 1.97 6.46 12.92
C HIS A 57 2.87 7.51 12.23
N GLN A 58 4.00 7.10 11.67
CA GLN A 58 4.91 8.01 10.97
C GLN A 58 4.49 8.27 9.52
N GLU A 59 3.89 7.28 8.86
CA GLU A 59 3.51 7.34 7.44
C GLU A 59 2.07 7.78 7.22
N SER A 60 1.24 7.79 8.27
CA SER A 60 -0.15 8.22 8.14
C SER A 60 -0.28 9.66 7.65
N LEU A 61 0.54 10.57 8.18
CA LEU A 61 0.47 11.99 7.85
C LEU A 61 0.98 12.27 6.42
N PRO A 62 2.17 11.81 5.99
CA PRO A 62 2.66 12.02 4.61
C PRO A 62 1.76 11.40 3.53
N ILE A 63 1.26 10.17 3.74
CA ILE A 63 0.40 9.50 2.77
C ILE A 63 -0.96 10.21 2.69
N PHE A 64 -1.51 10.65 3.82
CA PHE A 64 -2.78 11.36 3.83
C PHE A 64 -2.69 12.73 3.12
N THR A 65 -1.64 13.50 3.38
CA THR A 65 -1.48 14.84 2.78
C THR A 65 -1.28 14.75 1.26
N THR A 66 -0.47 13.81 0.80
CA THR A 66 -0.25 13.58 -0.64
C THR A 66 -1.52 13.09 -1.33
N ALA A 67 -2.22 12.10 -0.76
CA ALA A 67 -3.49 11.61 -1.32
C ALA A 67 -4.56 12.71 -1.39
N MET A 68 -4.68 13.57 -0.36
CA MET A 68 -5.59 14.71 -0.39
C MET A 68 -5.20 15.74 -1.46
N ALA A 69 -3.91 16.07 -1.57
CA ALA A 69 -3.42 16.99 -2.59
C ALA A 69 -3.72 16.48 -4.01
N LEU A 70 -3.49 15.19 -4.28
CA LEU A 70 -3.83 14.57 -5.56
C LEU A 70 -5.33 14.52 -5.80
N THR A 71 -6.13 14.19 -4.79
CA THR A 71 -7.61 14.16 -4.91
C THR A 71 -8.12 15.53 -5.34
N LEU A 72 -7.65 16.60 -4.70
CA LEU A 72 -8.01 17.97 -5.06
C LEU A 72 -7.49 18.33 -6.46
N GLY A 73 -6.26 17.93 -6.80
CA GLY A 73 -5.69 18.12 -8.13
C GLY A 73 -6.55 17.49 -9.23
N PHE A 74 -6.94 16.22 -9.08
CA PHE A 74 -7.83 15.55 -10.02
C PHE A 74 -9.25 16.12 -10.01
N ALA A 75 -9.74 16.58 -8.87
CA ALA A 75 -11.05 17.24 -8.77
C ALA A 75 -11.11 18.52 -9.61
N THR A 76 -9.99 19.26 -9.78
CA THR A 76 -9.99 20.44 -10.66
C THR A 76 -10.26 20.09 -12.13
N LEU A 77 -9.89 18.90 -12.58
CA LEU A 77 -10.14 18.44 -13.96
C LEU A 77 -11.63 18.19 -14.22
N ALA A 78 -12.45 17.99 -13.18
CA ALA A 78 -13.90 17.84 -13.30
C ALA A 78 -14.58 19.10 -13.86
N PHE A 79 -13.95 20.28 -13.74
CA PHE A 79 -14.44 21.53 -14.33
C PHE A 79 -14.09 21.70 -15.81
N SER A 80 -13.44 20.72 -16.43
CA SER A 80 -13.06 20.80 -17.84
C SER A 80 -14.27 20.80 -18.77
N THR A 81 -14.21 21.62 -19.83
CA THR A 81 -15.22 21.67 -20.90
C THR A 81 -15.17 20.44 -21.82
N PHE A 82 -14.12 19.62 -21.74
CA PHE A 82 -13.97 18.41 -22.54
C PHE A 82 -14.45 17.19 -21.73
N PRO A 83 -15.59 16.54 -22.11
CA PRO A 83 -16.22 15.51 -21.27
C PRO A 83 -15.32 14.34 -20.87
N PRO A 84 -14.44 13.80 -21.75
CA PRO A 84 -13.51 12.74 -21.36
C PRO A 84 -12.55 13.14 -20.24
N VAL A 85 -12.10 14.40 -20.21
CA VAL A 85 -11.21 14.93 -19.17
C VAL A 85 -11.95 15.18 -17.86
N ALA A 86 -13.20 15.67 -17.93
CA ALA A 86 -14.04 15.86 -16.75
C ALA A 86 -14.37 14.53 -16.07
N GLN A 87 -14.79 13.53 -16.84
CA GLN A 87 -15.05 12.17 -16.34
C GLN A 87 -13.79 11.55 -15.74
N PHE A 88 -12.66 11.68 -16.43
CA PHE A 88 -11.37 11.23 -15.95
C PHE A 88 -10.97 11.84 -14.60
N GLY A 89 -11.15 13.16 -14.44
CA GLY A 89 -10.86 13.87 -13.19
C GLY A 89 -11.69 13.35 -12.03
N LEU A 90 -13.00 13.19 -12.25
CA LEU A 90 -13.93 12.68 -11.24
C LEU A 90 -13.61 11.24 -10.83
N LEU A 91 -13.38 10.35 -11.80
CA LEU A 91 -13.01 8.96 -11.58
C LEU A 91 -11.68 8.85 -10.82
N SER A 92 -10.68 9.62 -11.21
CA SER A 92 -9.35 9.59 -10.56
C SER A 92 -9.40 10.11 -9.12
N ALA A 93 -10.19 11.16 -8.84
CA ALA A 93 -10.41 11.64 -7.49
C ALA A 93 -11.11 10.59 -6.61
N MET A 94 -12.12 9.89 -7.14
CA MET A 94 -12.77 8.77 -6.42
C MET A 94 -11.80 7.62 -6.15
N VAL A 95 -10.99 7.24 -7.14
CA VAL A 95 -9.97 6.19 -6.98
C VAL A 95 -8.95 6.58 -5.92
N MET A 96 -8.54 7.84 -5.85
CA MET A 96 -7.59 8.31 -4.82
C MET A 96 -8.14 8.14 -3.40
N LEU A 97 -9.40 8.51 -3.18
CA LEU A 97 -10.06 8.31 -1.89
C LEU A 97 -10.17 6.84 -1.52
N LEU A 98 -10.54 5.98 -2.47
CA LEU A 98 -10.60 4.53 -2.27
C LEU A 98 -9.22 3.91 -2.01
N ALA A 99 -8.20 4.37 -2.72
CA ALA A 99 -6.82 3.91 -2.56
C ALA A 99 -6.26 4.28 -1.19
N LEU A 100 -6.56 5.48 -0.69
CA LEU A 100 -6.19 5.91 0.67
C LEU A 100 -6.80 4.99 1.73
N ILE A 101 -8.08 4.65 1.61
CA ILE A 101 -8.72 3.68 2.50
C ILE A 101 -8.05 2.31 2.34
N GLY A 102 -7.85 1.86 1.11
CA GLY A 102 -7.18 0.60 0.82
C GLY A 102 -5.80 0.49 1.47
N ILE A 103 -4.96 1.53 1.38
CA ILE A 103 -3.61 1.51 1.92
C ILE A 103 -3.62 1.41 3.46
N PHE A 104 -4.54 2.10 4.15
CA PHE A 104 -4.62 2.08 5.60
C PHE A 104 -5.19 0.76 6.15
N PHE A 105 -6.06 0.07 5.41
CA PHE A 105 -6.67 -1.18 5.85
C PHE A 105 -5.94 -2.43 5.35
N VAL A 106 -5.57 -2.47 4.07
CA VAL A 106 -4.99 -3.66 3.41
C VAL A 106 -3.53 -3.84 3.80
N THR A 107 -2.75 -2.75 3.86
CA THR A 107 -1.32 -2.81 4.16
C THR A 107 -1.02 -3.43 5.54
N PRO A 108 -1.64 -2.99 6.67
CA PRO A 108 -1.41 -3.64 7.95
C PRO A 108 -1.93 -5.08 8.00
N LEU A 109 -3.01 -5.39 7.27
CA LEU A 109 -3.54 -6.75 7.19
C LEU A 109 -2.56 -7.70 6.48
N LEU A 110 -2.02 -7.31 5.33
CA LEU A 110 -1.03 -8.08 4.58
C LEU A 110 0.27 -8.27 5.37
N LEU A 111 0.71 -7.22 6.08
CA LEU A 111 1.88 -7.26 6.94
C LEU A 111 1.70 -8.20 8.14
N ARG A 112 0.51 -8.23 8.76
CA ARG A 112 0.18 -9.21 9.80
C ARG A 112 0.18 -10.64 9.27
N LEU A 113 -0.40 -10.88 8.10
CA LEU A 113 -0.41 -12.21 7.48
C LEU A 113 0.99 -12.70 7.12
N THR A 114 1.85 -11.80 6.63
CA THR A 114 3.23 -12.14 6.23
C THR A 114 4.13 -12.34 7.45
N ALA A 115 3.99 -11.54 8.50
CA ALA A 115 4.71 -11.72 9.77
C ALA A 115 4.42 -13.09 10.43
N ASN A 116 3.18 -13.57 10.30
CA ASN A 116 2.80 -14.89 10.81
C ASN A 116 3.43 -16.06 10.01
N ARG A 117 3.94 -15.80 8.80
CA ARG A 117 4.53 -16.81 7.92
C ARG A 117 6.02 -17.03 8.19
N GLU A 118 6.76 -15.98 8.55
CA GLU A 118 8.16 -16.09 9.02
C GLU A 118 8.28 -16.61 10.45
N SER A 119 7.19 -16.62 11.20
CA SER A 119 7.13 -17.25 12.54
C SER A 119 7.03 -18.78 12.48
N ARG A 120 7.14 -19.41 11.30
CA ARG A 120 7.24 -20.86 11.20
C ARG A 120 8.64 -21.34 11.65
N PRO A 121 8.74 -22.46 12.39
CA PRO A 121 9.88 -22.84 13.24
C PRO A 121 11.13 -23.30 12.47
N PHE A 122 11.28 -22.93 11.20
CA PHE A 122 12.32 -23.47 10.34
C PHE A 122 13.73 -23.03 10.77
N LEU A 123 13.86 -21.81 11.31
CA LEU A 123 15.14 -21.31 11.84
C LEU A 123 15.46 -21.84 13.25
N SER A 124 14.44 -22.13 14.08
CA SER A 124 14.68 -22.72 15.39
C SER A 124 15.17 -24.16 15.30
N ASP A 125 14.73 -24.91 14.28
CA ASP A 125 15.17 -26.29 14.07
C ASP A 125 16.61 -26.36 13.56
N ILE A 126 17.01 -25.43 12.67
CA ILE A 126 18.40 -25.34 12.16
C ILE A 126 19.38 -24.90 13.25
N ILE A 127 19.00 -23.96 14.12
CA ILE A 127 19.86 -23.50 15.23
C ILE A 127 19.99 -24.58 16.31
N LYS A 128 18.91 -25.34 16.60
CA LYS A 128 18.99 -26.52 17.48
C LYS A 128 19.91 -27.59 16.91
N GLN A 129 19.74 -27.98 15.63
CA GLN A 129 20.57 -29.01 15.02
C GLN A 129 22.06 -28.66 15.00
N ARG A 130 22.40 -27.38 14.82
CA ARG A 130 23.79 -26.92 14.83
C ARG A 130 24.45 -26.90 16.22
N HIS A 131 23.67 -26.80 17.29
CA HIS A 131 24.18 -26.92 18.67
C HIS A 131 24.39 -28.38 19.09
N PHE A 132 23.55 -29.30 18.60
CA PHE A 132 23.73 -30.73 18.89
C PHE A 132 24.91 -31.36 18.13
N ALA A 133 25.22 -30.88 16.91
CA ALA A 133 26.35 -31.41 16.11
C ALA A 133 27.75 -30.96 16.58
N LYS A 134 27.87 -30.23 17.69
CA LYS A 134 29.17 -29.78 18.25
C LYS A 134 29.43 -30.33 19.66
N ALA A 135 28.60 -31.24 20.13
CA ALA A 135 28.73 -31.87 21.45
C ALA A 135 29.33 -33.28 21.41
N ASP A 136 29.66 -33.79 20.21
CA ASP A 136 30.34 -35.07 19.95
C ASP A 136 31.70 -34.79 19.27
#